data_AF-A0A8K0JPU5-F1
#
_entry.id   AF-A0A8K0JPU5-F1
#
_cell.length_a   1.000
_cell.length_b   1.000
_cell.length_c   1.000
_cell.angle_alpha   90.00
_cell.angle_beta   90.00
_cell.angle_gamma   90.00
#
_symmetry.space_group_name_H-M   'P 1'
#
loop_
_entity.id
_entity.type
_entity.pdbx_description
1 polymer ?
#
loop_
_entity_poly.entity_id
_entity_poly.type
_entity_poly.pdbx_seq_one_letter_code
_entity_poly.pdbx_strand_id
1 'polypeptide(L)'
;MGIMVMTRAGGVLRQSGPAFEGDKGKTYARVVVKMIESVIKGIEELEEGDSLKFLRMRTKKHELIISPGKAKAKLPFFDAEH
;
A
#
# COMPACT_ATOMS: atom_id res chain seq x y z
N MET A 1 -8.58 14.85 -0.14
CA MET A 1 -8.22 13.62 0.60
C MET A 1 -8.34 12.47 -0.39
N GLY A 2 -7.38 11.55 -0.42
CA GLY A 2 -7.40 10.46 -1.37
C GLY A 2 -6.96 9.16 -0.72
N ILE A 3 -7.39 8.04 -1.28
CA ILE A 3 -7.00 6.69 -0.85
C ILE A 3 -6.41 5.98 -2.06
N MET A 4 -5.30 5.28 -1.85
CA MET A 4 -4.66 4.43 -2.85
C MET A 4 -4.45 3.05 -2.26
N VAL A 5 -4.94 2.03 -2.96
CA VAL A 5 -4.77 0.61 -2.65
C VAL A 5 -3.88 0.00 -3.72
N MET A 6 -2.84 -0.73 -3.30
CA MET A 6 -1.81 -1.22 -4.19
C MET A 6 -1.43 -2.67 -3.90
N THR A 7 -0.93 -3.35 -4.93
CA THR A 7 -0.20 -4.61 -4.78
C THR A 7 1.23 -4.35 -4.30
N ARG A 8 1.86 -5.39 -3.72
CA ARG A 8 3.27 -5.36 -3.30
C ARG A 8 4.23 -4.99 -4.44
N ALA A 9 3.88 -5.31 -5.69
CA ALA A 9 4.69 -5.01 -6.88
C ALA A 9 4.48 -3.59 -7.45
N GLY A 10 3.66 -2.76 -6.80
CA GLY A 10 3.38 -1.39 -7.26
C GLY A 10 2.24 -1.26 -8.26
N GLY A 11 1.49 -2.34 -8.47
CA GLY A 11 0.24 -2.27 -9.23
C GLY A 11 -0.82 -1.53 -8.43
N VAL A 12 -1.33 -0.42 -8.96
CA VAL A 12 -2.44 0.30 -8.34
C VAL A 12 -3.73 -0.49 -8.55
N LEU A 13 -4.32 -0.98 -7.46
CA LEU A 13 -5.59 -1.73 -7.47
C LEU A 13 -6.79 -0.79 -7.47
N ARG A 14 -6.69 0.30 -6.69
CA ARG A 14 -7.73 1.32 -6.60
C ARG A 14 -7.09 2.65 -6.22
N GLN A 15 -7.59 3.73 -6.82
CA GLN A 15 -7.22 5.08 -6.44
C GLN A 15 -8.48 5.95 -6.38
N SER A 16 -8.55 6.84 -5.41
CA SER A 16 -9.62 7.82 -5.26
C SER A 16 -9.03 9.15 -4.82
N GLY A 17 -9.54 10.23 -5.40
CA GLY A 17 -9.15 11.60 -5.09
C GLY A 17 -8.11 12.18 -6.06
N PRO A 18 -8.11 13.52 -6.25
CA PRO A 18 -7.32 14.21 -7.27
C PRO A 18 -5.80 14.11 -7.05
N ALA A 19 -5.36 13.68 -5.87
CA ALA A 19 -3.95 13.47 -5.54
C ALA A 19 -3.28 12.36 -6.36
N PHE A 20 -4.08 11.43 -6.91
CA PHE A 20 -3.60 10.22 -7.56
C PHE A 20 -3.95 10.13 -9.05
N GLU A 21 -4.46 11.21 -9.64
CA GLU A 21 -4.81 11.24 -11.06
C GLU A 21 -3.57 11.34 -11.97
N GLY A 22 -3.69 10.75 -13.16
CA GLY A 22 -2.65 10.78 -14.19
C GLY A 22 -1.34 10.09 -13.78
N ASP A 23 -0.21 10.61 -14.26
CA ASP A 23 1.11 10.02 -14.02
C ASP A 23 1.64 10.20 -12.59
N LYS A 24 1.00 11.08 -11.80
CA LYS A 24 1.32 11.24 -10.38
C LYS A 24 1.00 9.97 -9.59
N GLY A 25 -0.12 9.31 -9.87
CA GLY A 25 -0.49 8.06 -9.20
C GLY A 25 0.53 6.94 -9.42
N LYS A 26 1.01 6.77 -10.66
CA LYS A 26 2.07 5.80 -11.02
C LYS A 26 3.40 6.12 -10.35
N THR A 27 3.78 7.39 -10.31
CA THR A 27 5.01 7.84 -9.63
C THR A 27 4.90 7.59 -8.12
N TYR A 28 3.75 7.89 -7.53
CA TYR A 28 3.46 7.62 -6.13
C TYR A 28 3.62 6.14 -5.80
N ALA A 29 3.00 5.28 -6.62
CA ALA A 29 3.08 3.85 -6.47
C ALA A 29 4.51 3.33 -6.51
N ARG A 30 5.30 3.76 -7.50
CA ARG A 30 6.69 3.32 -7.66
C ARG A 30 7.57 3.70 -6.46
N VAL A 31 7.39 4.90 -5.91
CA VAL A 31 8.16 5.37 -4.76
C VAL A 31 7.76 4.62 -3.49
N VAL A 32 6.46 4.42 -3.29
CA VAL A 32 5.93 3.71 -2.11
C VAL A 32 6.40 2.25 -2.07
N VAL A 33 6.48 1.56 -3.21
CA VAL A 33 7.02 0.18 -3.26
C VAL A 33 8.44 0.12 -2.70
N LYS A 34 9.33 1.03 -3.13
CA LYS A 34 10.70 1.06 -2.64
C LYS A 34 10.79 1.26 -1.13
N MET A 35 9.91 2.11 -0.58
CA MET A 35 9.82 2.33 0.86
C MET A 35 9.39 1.05 1.60
N ILE A 36 8.38 0.36 1.07
CA ILE A 36 7.90 -0.91 1.65
C ILE A 36 9.00 -1.98 1.62
N GLU A 37 9.73 -2.09 0.51
CA GLU A 37 10.86 -3.04 0.38
C GLU A 37 11.92 -2.80 1.46
N SER A 38 12.28 -1.53 1.71
CA SER A 38 13.22 -1.19 2.78
C SER A 38 12.68 -1.54 4.17
N VAL A 39 11.39 -1.32 4.43
CA VAL A 39 10.76 -1.68 5.71
C VAL A 39 10.74 -3.19 5.92
N ILE A 40 10.40 -3.97 4.88
CA ILE A 40 10.40 -5.44 4.96
C ILE A 40 11.80 -5.95 5.27
N LYS A 41 12.81 -5.46 4.55
CA LYS A 41 14.20 -5.83 4.80
C LYS A 41 14.64 -5.49 6.22
N GLY A 42 14.27 -4.32 6.72
CA GLY A 42 14.60 -3.92 8.09
C GLY A 42 13.93 -4.81 9.14
N ILE A 43 12.70 -5.28 8.90
CA ILE A 43 12.03 -6.24 9.79
C ILE A 43 12.75 -7.59 9.79
N GLU A 44 13.11 -8.11 8.61
CA GLU A 44 13.85 -9.36 8.46
C GLU A 44 15.24 -9.30 9.13
N GLU A 45 15.89 -8.13 9.13
CA GLU A 45 17.18 -7.92 9.83
C GLU A 45 17.04 -7.88 11.37
N LEU A 46 15.87 -7.50 11.91
CA LEU A 46 15.62 -7.44 13.34
C LEU A 46 15.23 -8.80 13.93
N GLU A 47 14.37 -9.53 13.23
CA GLU A 47 13.89 -10.85 13.66
C GLU A 47 13.64 -11.74 12.45
N GLU A 48 14.45 -12.80 12.33
CA GLU A 48 14.30 -13.77 11.26
C GLU A 48 12.94 -14.49 11.41
N GLY A 49 12.09 -14.35 10.39
CA GLY A 49 10.74 -14.93 10.37
C GLY A 49 9.61 -13.95 10.70
N ASP A 50 9.91 -12.73 11.14
CA ASP A 50 8.90 -11.68 11.23
C ASP A 50 8.52 -11.16 9.83
N SER A 51 7.31 -10.63 9.68
CA SER A 51 6.78 -10.17 8.40
C SER A 51 5.79 -9.02 8.54
N LEU A 52 5.99 -7.99 7.71
CA LEU A 52 5.10 -6.83 7.65
C LEU A 52 3.65 -7.25 7.31
N LYS A 53 2.72 -7.08 8.26
CA LYS A 53 1.28 -7.34 8.05
C LYS A 53 0.53 -6.13 7.53
N PHE A 54 0.89 -4.95 8.01
CA PHE A 54 0.15 -3.72 7.76
C PHE A 54 1.08 -2.52 7.92
N LEU A 55 0.95 -1.54 7.03
CA LEU A 55 1.67 -0.27 7.09
C LEU A 55 0.70 0.87 6.81
N ARG A 56 0.62 1.81 7.76
CA ARG A 56 -0.16 3.03 7.62
C ARG A 56 0.77 4.23 7.73
N MET A 57 0.79 5.05 6.71
CA MET A 57 1.61 6.25 6.65
C MET A 57 0.74 7.47 6.39
N ARG A 58 0.86 8.48 7.25
CA ARG A 58 0.19 9.77 7.10
C ARG A 58 1.19 10.83 6.71
N THR A 59 0.85 11.60 5.70
CA THR A 59 1.55 12.82 5.30
C THR A 59 0.65 14.02 5.56
N LYS A 60 1.17 15.24 5.42
CA LYS A 60 0.36 16.47 5.56
C LYS A 60 -0.86 16.51 4.61
N LYS A 61 -0.83 15.76 3.51
CA LYS A 61 -1.86 15.83 2.44
C LYS A 61 -2.61 14.52 2.21
N HIS A 62 -2.01 13.38 2.59
CA HIS A 62 -2.49 12.06 2.19
C HIS A 62 -2.32 11.05 3.31
N GLU A 63 -3.22 10.07 3.31
CA GLU A 63 -3.15 8.88 4.12
C GLU A 63 -2.97 7.67 3.21
N LEU A 64 -1.96 6.86 3.51
CA LEU A 64 -1.57 5.67 2.76
C LEU A 64 -1.76 4.47 3.66
N ILE A 65 -2.53 3.49 3.19
CA ILE A 65 -2.80 2.25 3.89
C ILE A 65 -2.32 1.12 2.96
N ILE A 66 -1.35 0.37 3.43
CA ILE A 66 -0.64 -0.65 2.68
C ILE A 66 -0.78 -1.96 3.45
N SER A 67 -1.21 -3.01 2.76
CA SER A 67 -1.28 -4.35 3.30
C SER A 67 -0.53 -5.27 2.35
N PRO A 68 0.66 -5.78 2.73
CA PRO A 68 1.40 -6.76 1.94
C PRO A 68 0.62 -8.08 1.91
N GLY A 69 -0.35 -8.19 1.00
CA GLY A 69 -1.10 -9.43 0.81
C GLY A 69 -0.19 -10.58 0.36
N LYS A 70 -0.51 -11.82 0.76
CA LYS A 70 -0.02 -13.01 0.05
C LYS A 70 -0.57 -12.94 -1.37
N ALA A 71 0.28 -13.20 -2.37
CA ALA A 71 -0.15 -13.27 -3.76
C ALA A 71 -1.38 -14.20 -3.85
N LYS A 72 -2.50 -13.65 -4.36
CA LYS A 72 -3.88 -14.16 -4.27
C LYS A 72 -4.60 -13.81 -2.96
N ALA A 73 -5.23 -12.64 -2.96
CA ALA A 73 -6.40 -12.42 -2.14
C ALA A 73 -7.50 -11.85 -3.03
N LYS A 74 -8.47 -12.70 -3.41
CA LYS A 74 -9.85 -12.22 -3.46
C LYS A 74 -10.07 -11.46 -2.15
N LEU A 75 -10.61 -10.25 -2.19
CA LEU A 75 -11.10 -9.59 -1.00
C LEU A 75 -12.53 -10.09 -0.78
N PRO A 76 -12.80 -11.12 0.04
CA PRO A 76 -14.06 -11.17 0.75
C PRO A 76 -14.02 -10.04 1.80
N PHE A 77 -15.17 -9.55 2.23
CA PHE A 77 -15.32 -8.51 3.27
C PHE A 77 -15.07 -7.07 2.80
N PHE A 78 -15.98 -6.58 1.95
CA PHE A 78 -16.60 -5.27 2.19
C PHE A 78 -18.08 -5.42 1.85
N ASP A 79 -18.80 -6.00 2.80
CA ASP A 79 -20.23 -5.78 2.95
C ASP A 79 -20.35 -4.40 3.60
N ALA A 80 -20.74 -3.43 2.79
CA ALA A 80 -21.30 -2.19 3.29
C ALA A 80 -22.73 -2.21 2.75
N GLU A 81 -23.65 -2.61 3.61
CA GLU A 81 -25.08 -2.44 3.41
C GLU A 81 -25.38 -1.02 2.89
N HIS A 82 -26.30 -0.99 1.92
CA HIS A 82 -26.83 0.11 1.10
C HIS A 82 -26.10 0.36 -0.23
#